data_AF-A0A1G0GYS2-F1
#
_entry.id   AF-A0A1G0GYS2-F1
#
_cell.length_a   1.000
_cell.length_b   1.000
_cell.length_c   1.000
_cell.angle_alpha   90.00
_cell.angle_beta   90.00
_cell.angle_gamma   90.00
#
_symmetry.space_group_name_H-M   'P 1'
#
loop_
_entity.id
_entity.type
_entity.pdbx_description
1 polymer ?
#
loop_
_entity_poly.entity_id
_entity_poly.type
_entity_poly.pdbx_seq_one_letter_code
_entity_poly.pdbx_strand_id
1 'polypeptide(L)'
;MSIDDKMKEQLAKELFNATRNKCSLSCITIVYPDLTVSEAYQIQHQGMLLRLENREKIVGFKMGLTLCEITTNARNGYHSKLLSIAT
;
A
#
# COMPACT_ATOMS: atom_id res chain seq x y z
N MET A 1 -2.26 -6.29 16.98
CA MET A 1 -1.78 -7.66 16.67
C MET A 1 -0.84 -7.58 15.47
N SER A 2 0.38 -8.13 15.54
CA SER A 2 1.31 -8.14 14.39
C SER A 2 0.86 -9.20 13.38
N ILE A 3 1.04 -8.90 12.10
CA ILE A 3 0.67 -9.80 11.00
C ILE A 3 1.74 -10.89 10.86
N ASP A 4 1.31 -12.16 10.85
CA ASP A 4 2.19 -13.31 10.62
C ASP A 4 2.70 -13.37 9.16
N ASP A 5 3.84 -14.03 8.93
CA ASP A 5 4.48 -14.10 7.61
C ASP A 5 3.58 -14.77 6.57
N LYS A 6 2.84 -15.82 6.95
CA LYS A 6 1.86 -16.46 6.06
C LYS A 6 0.76 -15.50 5.64
N MET A 7 0.34 -14.61 6.54
CA MET A 7 -0.69 -13.63 6.25
C MET A 7 -0.15 -12.54 5.31
N LYS A 8 1.13 -12.14 5.44
CA LYS A 8 1.76 -11.20 4.50
C LYS A 8 1.82 -11.76 3.09
N GLU A 9 2.16 -13.04 2.95
CA GLU A 9 2.13 -13.73 1.66
C GLU A 9 0.72 -13.80 1.06
N GLN A 10 -0.28 -14.07 1.90
CA GLN A 10 -1.67 -14.12 1.45
C GLN A 10 -2.16 -12.74 0.97
N LEU A 11 -1.89 -11.68 1.73
CA LEU A 11 -2.22 -10.30 1.33
C LEU A 11 -1.51 -9.90 0.03
N ALA A 12 -0.25 -10.30 -0.15
CA ALA A 12 0.48 -10.06 -1.39
C ALA A 12 -0.16 -10.76 -2.59
N LYS A 13 -0.60 -12.02 -2.43
CA LYS A 13 -1.32 -12.78 -3.46
C LYS A 13 -2.67 -12.13 -3.80
N GLU A 14 -3.42 -11.69 -2.80
CA GLU A 14 -4.70 -10.99 -3.00
C GLU A 14 -4.53 -9.69 -3.77
N LEU A 15 -3.56 -8.85 -3.38
CA LEU A 15 -3.23 -7.62 -4.10
C LEU A 15 -2.80 -7.88 -5.54
N PHE A 16 -1.98 -8.90 -5.77
CA PHE A 16 -1.54 -9.30 -7.10
C PHE A 16 -2.72 -9.74 -7.97
N ASN A 17 -3.59 -10.60 -7.44
CA ASN A 17 -4.78 -11.07 -8.14
C ASN A 17 -5.76 -9.93 -8.43
N ALA A 18 -6.00 -9.04 -7.47
CA ALA A 18 -6.85 -7.86 -7.65
C ALA A 18 -6.33 -6.96 -8.77
N THR A 19 -5.01 -6.75 -8.83
CA THR A 19 -4.35 -5.99 -9.90
C THR A 19 -4.58 -6.65 -11.27
N ARG A 20 -4.38 -7.97 -11.38
CA ARG A 20 -4.60 -8.72 -12.64
C ARG A 20 -6.06 -8.70 -13.09
N ASN A 21 -6.99 -8.79 -12.13
CA ASN A 21 -8.42 -8.85 -12.38
C ASN A 21 -9.08 -7.47 -12.45
N LYS A 22 -8.31 -6.38 -12.32
CA LYS A 22 -8.81 -4.99 -12.32
C LYS A 22 -9.91 -4.77 -11.28
N CYS A 23 -9.76 -5.42 -10.13
CA CYS A 23 -10.70 -5.34 -9.02
C CYS A 23 -10.12 -4.47 -7.90
N SER A 24 -10.96 -3.63 -7.29
CA SER A 24 -10.57 -2.85 -6.12
C SER A 24 -10.79 -3.65 -4.83
N LEU A 25 -9.85 -3.55 -3.89
CA LEU A 25 -9.98 -4.14 -2.56
C LEU A 25 -10.25 -3.05 -1.53
N SER A 26 -10.86 -3.42 -0.41
CA SER A 26 -10.94 -2.56 0.77
C SER A 26 -9.55 -2.29 1.34
N CYS A 27 -9.36 -1.14 1.98
CA CYS A 27 -8.08 -0.79 2.61
C CYS A 27 -7.69 -1.82 3.66
N ILE A 28 -6.47 -2.35 3.55
CA ILE A 28 -5.92 -3.36 4.48
C ILE A 28 -5.91 -2.84 5.93
N THR A 29 -5.67 -1.55 6.12
CA THR A 29 -5.65 -0.90 7.44
C THR A 29 -7.01 -0.81 8.13
N ILE A 30 -8.12 -1.03 7.41
CA ILE A 30 -9.45 -1.16 8.05
C ILE A 30 -9.53 -2.49 8.80
N VAL A 31 -8.96 -3.55 8.21
CA VAL A 31 -8.97 -4.90 8.78
C VAL A 31 -7.82 -5.09 9.78
N TYR A 32 -6.67 -4.47 9.52
CA TYR A 32 -5.47 -4.50 10.36
C TYR A 32 -5.03 -3.07 10.75
N PRO A 33 -5.69 -2.44 11.74
CA PRO A 33 -5.40 -1.05 12.13
C PRO A 33 -3.98 -0.84 12.64
N ASP A 34 -3.40 -1.87 13.25
CA ASP A 34 -2.05 -1.83 13.82
C ASP A 34 -0.95 -2.12 12.78
N LEU A 35 -1.29 -2.27 11.49
CA LEU A 35 -0.32 -2.58 10.44
C LEU A 35 0.78 -1.51 10.42
N THR A 36 2.01 -1.96 10.65
CA THR A 36 3.17 -1.09 10.65
C THR A 36 3.66 -0.83 9.22
N VAL A 37 4.40 0.27 9.05
CA VAL A 37 5.07 0.59 7.77
C VAL A 37 6.03 -0.52 7.36
N SER A 38 6.72 -1.14 8.32
CA SER A 38 7.64 -2.26 8.06
C SER A 38 6.91 -3.47 7.49
N GLU A 39 5.79 -3.87 8.10
CA GLU A 39 4.96 -4.96 7.59
C GLU A 39 4.37 -4.65 6.21
N ALA A 40 3.99 -3.39 5.95
CA ALA A 40 3.52 -2.95 4.63
C ALA A 40 4.61 -3.12 3.54
N TYR A 41 5.87 -2.79 3.85
CA TYR A 41 6.99 -3.04 2.93
C TYR A 41 7.28 -4.53 2.75
N GLN A 42 7.10 -5.36 3.78
CA GLN A 42 7.24 -6.81 3.65
C GLN A 42 6.18 -7.39 2.71
N ILE A 43 4.92 -6.96 2.82
CA ILE A 43 3.84 -7.34 1.90
C ILE A 43 4.17 -6.90 0.46
N GLN A 44 4.64 -5.66 0.28
CA GLN A 44 5.07 -5.17 -1.04
C GLN A 44 6.19 -6.02 -1.63
N HIS A 45 7.19 -6.38 -0.82
CA HIS A 45 8.30 -7.22 -1.25
C HIS A 45 7.82 -8.61 -1.70
N GLN A 46 6.93 -9.25 -0.95
CA GLN A 46 6.33 -10.52 -1.37
C GLN A 46 5.58 -10.39 -2.69
N GLY A 47 4.83 -9.30 -2.89
CA GLY A 47 4.16 -9.01 -4.16
C GLY A 47 5.14 -8.82 -5.33
N MET A 48 6.29 -8.21 -5.10
CA MET A 48 7.36 -8.08 -6.08
C MET A 48 7.93 -9.46 -6.48
N LEU A 49 8.17 -10.35 -5.51
CA LEU A 49 8.66 -11.71 -5.78
C LEU A 49 7.66 -12.49 -6.65
N LEU A 50 6.36 -12.43 -6.35
CA LEU A 50 5.33 -13.05 -7.19
C LEU A 50 5.35 -12.54 -8.64
N ARG A 51 5.64 -11.26 -8.85
CA ARG A 51 5.75 -10.69 -10.21
C ARG A 51 6.99 -11.21 -10.93
N LEU A 52 8.12 -11.34 -10.23
CA LEU A 52 9.35 -11.92 -10.77
C LEU A 52 9.14 -13.39 -11.19
N GLU A 53 8.44 -14.17 -10.36
CA GLU A 53 8.06 -15.56 -10.69
C GLU A 53 7.18 -15.63 -11.94
N ASN A 54 6.34 -14.61 -12.16
CA ASN A 54 5.53 -14.43 -13.37
C ASN A 54 6.31 -13.84 -14.57
N ARG A 55 7.65 -13.96 -14.56
CA ARG A 55 8.57 -13.51 -15.63
C ARG A 55 8.59 -12.00 -15.87
N GLU A 56 8.09 -11.20 -14.94
CA GLU A 56 8.31 -9.75 -14.98
C GLU A 56 9.75 -9.41 -14.59
N LYS A 57 10.20 -8.20 -14.94
CA LYS A 57 11.55 -7.71 -14.64
C LYS A 57 11.47 -6.41 -13.84
N ILE A 58 12.36 -6.26 -12.87
CA ILE A 58 12.56 -4.98 -12.18
C ILE A 58 13.33 -4.07 -13.14
N VAL A 59 12.71 -2.96 -13.54
CA VAL A 59 13.32 -1.95 -14.45
C VAL A 59 13.65 -0.64 -13.74
N GLY A 60 13.35 -0.53 -12.45
CA GLY A 60 13.63 0.66 -11.64
C GLY A 60 12.75 0.72 -10.39
N PHE A 61 13.03 1.70 -9.53
CA PHE A 61 12.28 1.97 -8.30
C PHE A 61 11.69 3.38 -8.34
N LYS A 62 10.54 3.57 -7.70
CA LYS A 62 9.82 4.85 -7.65
C LYS A 62 9.69 5.32 -6.20
N MET A 63 10.11 6.57 -5.95
CA MET A 63 9.80 7.28 -4.71
C MET A 63 8.51 8.09 -4.88
N GLY A 64 7.54 7.82 -4.00
CA GLY A 64 6.28 8.55 -3.85
C GLY A 64 6.27 9.40 -2.57
N LEU A 65 5.24 10.23 -2.41
CA LEU A 65 5.04 11.08 -1.22
C LEU A 65 6.24 12.00 -0.90
N THR A 66 6.93 12.52 -1.92
CA THR A 66 8.15 13.32 -1.73
C THR A 66 7.91 14.78 -1.34
N LEU A 67 6.66 15.25 -1.40
CA LEU A 67 6.30 16.61 -1.01
C LEU A 67 5.96 16.68 0.47
N CYS A 68 6.54 17.66 1.16
CA CYS A 68 6.35 17.86 2.59
C CYS A 68 4.86 17.93 2.96
N GLU A 69 4.05 18.69 2.23
CA GLU A 69 2.60 18.84 2.45
C GLU A 69 1.84 17.50 2.41
N ILE A 70 2.20 16.60 1.49
CA ILE A 70 1.58 15.27 1.38
C ILE A 70 1.95 14.43 2.61
N THR A 71 3.21 14.51 3.06
CA THR A 71 3.68 13.76 4.24
C THR A 71 3.15 14.32 5.57
N THR A 72 2.87 15.62 5.66
CA THR A 72 2.25 16.24 6.85
C THR A 72 0.76 15.97 6.92
N ASN A 73 0.04 16.01 5.79
CA ASN A 73 -1.39 15.74 5.75
C ASN A 73 -1.71 14.27 6.06
N ALA A 74 -0.81 13.34 5.71
CA ALA A 74 -0.91 11.94 6.10
C ALA A 74 -0.80 11.71 7.63
N ARG A 75 -0.17 12.63 8.38
CA ARG A 75 -0.04 12.54 9.84
C ARG A 75 -1.22 13.13 10.61
N ASN A 76 -1.87 14.16 10.06
CA ASN A 76 -2.87 14.95 10.78
C ASN A 76 -4.33 14.60 10.45
N GLY A 77 -4.56 13.59 9.61
CA GLY A 77 -5.90 13.26 9.12
C GLY A 77 -6.43 14.33 8.16
N TYR A 78 -7.28 13.92 7.21
CA TYR A 78 -7.93 14.84 6.27
C TYR A 78 -8.98 15.69 6.98
N HIS A 79 -8.55 16.67 7.79
CA HIS A 79 -9.41 17.71 8.31
C HIS A 79 -8.89 19.07 7.87
N SER A 80 -9.73 19.78 7.10
CA SER A 80 -9.77 21.24 6.95
C SER A 80 -9.07 21.96 5.78
N LYS A 81 -8.94 21.38 4.56
CA LYS A 81 -8.53 22.24 3.42
C LYS A 81 -9.06 21.92 2.02
N LEU A 82 -10.31 21.49 1.92
CA LEU A 82 -11.05 21.48 0.64
C LEU A 82 -12.21 22.50 0.59
N LEU A 83 -12.35 23.38 1.59
CA LEU A 83 -13.46 24.33 1.69
C LEU A 83 -13.13 25.77 1.30
N SER A 84 -11.93 26.09 0.80
CA SER A 84 -11.55 27.50 0.50
C SER A 84 -11.19 27.79 -0.97
N ILE A 85 -11.48 26.91 -1.92
CA ILE A 85 -11.21 27.15 -3.36
C ILE A 85 -12.51 27.13 -4.18
N ALA A 86 -13.66 27.34 -3.53
CA ALA A 86 -14.97 27.43 -4.18
C ALA A 86 -15.78 28.62 -3.65
N THR A 87 -15.14 29.78 -3.52
CA THR A 87 -15.80 31.09 -3.32
C THR A 87 -15.10 32.09 -4.22
#